data_AF-A0A8T4TMR8-F1
#
_entry.id   AF-A0A8T4TMR8-F1
#
_cell.length_a   1.000
_cell.length_b   1.000
_cell.length_c   1.000
_cell.angle_alpha   90.00
_cell.angle_beta   90.00
_cell.angle_gamma   90.00
#
_symmetry.space_group_name_H-M   'P 1'
#
loop_
_entity.id
_entity.type
_entity.pdbx_description
1 polymer ?
#
loop_
_entity_poly.entity_id
_entity_poly.type
_entity_poly.pdbx_seq_one_letter_code
_entity_poly.pdbx_strand_id
1 'polypeptide(L)'
;MRETNIFEKGLSSLINVVFVSIFFMPFLFLNNSILIKKFIFISLFFIYKLILIAFNEDRSVGMIFMKTYWKRKYSLKNQLIHTILYTISFSTLLFWLYFPFDIFLVNILFIQVPIILLKGTTLHGYLAGRMVTVKISVK
;
A
#
# COMPACT_ATOMS: atom_id res chain seq x y z
N MET A 1 -20.52 9.68 -3.98
CA MET A 1 -19.22 9.35 -3.35
C MET A 1 -18.24 10.47 -3.65
N ARG A 2 -17.44 10.90 -2.67
CA ARG A 2 -16.40 11.93 -2.87
C ARG A 2 -15.31 11.41 -3.80
N GLU A 3 -14.85 12.25 -4.71
CA GLU A 3 -13.79 11.92 -5.64
C GLU A 3 -12.44 11.96 -4.91
N THR A 4 -11.69 10.86 -4.98
CA THR A 4 -10.33 10.79 -4.43
C THR A 4 -9.34 11.19 -5.51
N ASN A 5 -8.46 12.13 -5.19
CA ASN A 5 -7.38 12.52 -6.09
C ASN A 5 -6.10 11.68 -5.85
N ILE A 6 -5.11 11.84 -6.73
CA ILE A 6 -3.86 11.07 -6.68
C ILE A 6 -3.05 11.40 -5.41
N PHE A 7 -3.02 12.66 -5.00
CA PHE A 7 -2.31 13.10 -3.80
C PHE A 7 -2.91 12.49 -2.53
N GLU A 8 -4.24 12.43 -2.42
CA GLU A 8 -4.94 11.80 -1.31
C GLU A 8 -4.66 10.30 -1.25
N LYS A 9 -4.55 9.63 -2.41
CA LYS A 9 -4.14 8.22 -2.48
C LYS A 9 -2.69 8.01 -2.05
N GLY A 10 -1.79 8.91 -2.47
CA GLY A 10 -0.39 8.91 -2.07
C GLY A 10 -0.23 9.13 -0.56
N LEU A 11 -0.86 10.18 -0.02
CA LEU A 11 -0.89 10.50 1.41
C LEU A 11 -1.52 9.36 2.23
N SER A 12 -2.61 8.77 1.77
CA SER A 12 -3.19 7.59 2.41
C SER A 12 -2.20 6.45 2.51
N SER A 13 -1.36 6.24 1.48
CA SER A 13 -0.34 5.18 1.49
C SER A 13 0.79 5.52 2.45
N LEU A 14 1.24 6.78 2.46
CA LEU A 14 2.25 7.28 3.40
C LEU A 14 1.80 7.13 4.86
N ILE A 15 0.56 7.52 5.18
CA ILE A 15 -0.01 7.38 6.54
C ILE A 15 0.00 5.91 6.98
N ASN A 16 -0.32 4.98 6.09
CA ASN A 16 -0.28 3.55 6.42
C ASN A 16 1.14 3.07 6.75
N VAL A 17 2.15 3.53 6.00
CA VAL A 17 3.55 3.19 6.29
C VAL A 17 3.97 3.75 7.64
N VAL A 18 3.67 5.03 7.92
CA VAL A 18 3.95 5.65 9.22
C VAL A 18 3.26 4.90 10.35
N PHE A 19 1.99 4.53 10.18
CA PHE A 19 1.23 3.78 11.16
C PHE A 19 1.90 2.45 11.49
N VAL A 20 2.28 1.66 10.48
CA VAL A 20 2.98 0.39 10.70
C VAL A 20 4.37 0.59 11.31
N SER A 21 5.09 1.66 10.96
CA SER A 21 6.39 2.00 11.54
C SER A 21 6.32 2.27 13.04
N ILE A 22 5.21 2.82 13.55
CA ILE A 22 5.00 3.00 15.00
C ILE A 22 4.98 1.64 15.71
N PHE A 23 4.24 0.66 15.18
CA PHE A 23 4.21 -0.70 15.73
C PHE A 23 5.53 -1.45 15.55
N PHE A 24 6.32 -1.07 14.56
CA PHE A 24 7.63 -1.64 14.32
C PHE A 24 8.71 -1.08 15.26
N MET A 25 8.51 0.11 15.82
CA MET A 25 9.50 0.81 16.65
C MET A 25 10.10 -0.04 17.78
N PRO A 26 9.36 -0.86 18.56
CA PRO A 26 9.94 -1.72 19.58
C PRO A 26 10.98 -2.72 19.04
N PHE A 27 10.80 -3.19 17.81
CA PHE A 27 11.69 -4.17 17.18
C PHE A 27 13.01 -3.56 16.69
N LEU A 28 13.10 -2.22 16.60
CA LEU A 28 14.34 -1.53 16.26
C LEU A 28 15.41 -1.73 17.33
N PHE A 29 15.01 -1.80 18.60
CA PHE A 29 15.91 -1.92 19.76
C PHE A 29 16.35 -3.37 20.05
N LEU A 30 15.74 -4.37 19.39
CA LEU A 30 16.16 -5.75 19.52
C LEU A 30 17.49 -5.98 18.79
N ASN A 31 18.35 -6.82 19.36
CA ASN A 31 19.62 -7.23 18.76
C ASN A 31 19.42 -8.32 17.68
N ASN A 32 18.56 -8.03 16.70
CA ASN A 32 18.29 -8.89 15.56
C ASN A 32 19.00 -8.38 14.32
N SER A 33 19.31 -9.29 13.38
CA SER A 33 19.88 -8.91 12.09
C SER A 33 18.97 -7.96 11.33
N ILE A 34 19.57 -7.12 10.47
CA ILE A 34 18.83 -6.19 9.60
C ILE A 34 17.79 -6.94 8.75
N LEU A 35 18.12 -8.16 8.30
CA LEU A 35 17.23 -9.00 7.50
C LEU A 35 15.99 -9.43 8.30
N ILE A 36 16.17 -9.87 9.55
CA ILE A 36 15.05 -10.25 10.43
C ILE A 36 14.15 -9.04 10.70
N LYS A 37 14.74 -7.88 11.01
CA LYS A 37 14.00 -6.62 11.22
C LYS A 37 13.15 -6.26 9.99
N LYS A 38 13.71 -6.42 8.79
CA LYS A 38 13.01 -6.22 7.52
C LYS A 38 11.82 -7.18 7.34
N PHE A 39 11.98 -8.47 7.63
CA PHE A 39 10.89 -9.45 7.57
C PHE A 39 9.79 -9.19 8.61
N ILE A 40 10.15 -8.77 9.81
CA ILE A 40 9.18 -8.35 10.85
C ILE A 40 8.35 -7.18 10.32
N PHE A 41 8.99 -6.17 9.72
CA PHE A 41 8.29 -5.00 9.19
C PHE A 41 7.30 -5.36 8.07
N ILE A 42 7.69 -6.19 7.10
CA ILE A 42 6.75 -6.68 6.06
C ILE A 42 5.61 -7.46 6.69
N SER A 43 5.92 -8.34 7.64
CA SER A 43 4.92 -9.18 8.31
C SER A 43 3.90 -8.32 9.06
N LEU A 44 4.36 -7.29 9.78
CA LEU A 44 3.48 -6.32 10.43
C LEU A 44 2.59 -5.59 9.41
N PHE A 45 3.15 -5.17 8.28
CA PHE A 45 2.37 -4.53 7.21
C PHE A 45 1.30 -5.46 6.64
N PHE A 46 1.65 -6.74 6.40
CA PHE A 46 0.72 -7.75 5.91
C PHE A 46 -0.38 -8.06 6.92
N ILE A 47 -0.03 -8.28 8.18
CA ILE A 47 -0.99 -8.52 9.27
C ILE A 47 -1.91 -7.31 9.43
N TYR A 48 -1.37 -6.10 9.44
CA TYR A 48 -2.15 -4.86 9.46
C TYR A 48 -3.20 -4.84 8.34
N LYS A 49 -2.81 -5.18 7.11
CA LYS A 49 -3.75 -5.25 5.98
C LYS A 49 -4.80 -6.34 6.14
N LEU A 50 -4.45 -7.52 6.63
CA LEU A 50 -5.40 -8.60 6.91
C LEU A 50 -6.42 -8.21 7.98
N ILE A 51 -6.00 -7.54 9.04
CA ILE A 51 -6.90 -7.02 10.09
C ILE A 51 -7.92 -6.05 9.46
N LEU A 52 -7.47 -5.15 8.58
CA LEU A 52 -8.37 -4.18 7.94
C LEU A 52 -9.36 -4.81 6.96
N ILE A 53 -8.98 -5.91 6.30
CA ILE A 53 -9.93 -6.70 5.51
C ILE A 53 -11.05 -7.23 6.42
N ALA A 54 -10.69 -7.81 7.57
CA ALA A 54 -11.65 -8.41 8.49
C ALA A 54 -12.61 -7.40 9.14
N PHE A 55 -12.10 -6.22 9.53
CA PHE A 55 -12.87 -5.27 10.35
C PHE A 55 -13.37 -4.02 9.62
N ASN A 56 -12.77 -3.64 8.48
CA ASN A 56 -13.00 -2.33 7.87
C ASN A 56 -13.22 -2.39 6.34
N GLU A 57 -13.71 -3.52 5.81
CA GLU A 57 -13.93 -3.70 4.37
C GLU A 57 -12.70 -3.34 3.51
N ASP A 58 -11.50 -3.62 4.02
CA ASP A 58 -10.20 -3.27 3.42
C ASP A 58 -9.93 -1.75 3.30
N ARG A 59 -10.65 -0.91 4.06
CA ARG A 59 -10.29 0.52 4.22
C ARG A 59 -9.18 0.66 5.24
N SER A 60 -8.02 1.08 4.77
CA SER A 60 -6.87 1.32 5.63
C SER A 60 -6.98 2.59 6.46
N VAL A 61 -6.19 2.70 7.53
CA VAL A 61 -6.13 3.88 8.41
C VAL A 61 -5.91 5.16 7.59
N GLY A 62 -4.96 5.16 6.65
CA GLY A 62 -4.75 6.29 5.76
C GLY A 62 -5.98 6.63 4.88
N MET A 63 -6.76 5.62 4.47
CA MET A 63 -8.00 5.87 3.72
C MET A 63 -9.10 6.46 4.61
N ILE A 64 -9.11 6.10 5.89
CA ILE A 64 -10.02 6.67 6.89
C ILE A 64 -9.66 8.14 7.12
N PHE A 65 -8.39 8.43 7.40
CA PHE A 65 -7.90 9.80 7.62
C PHE A 65 -8.11 10.71 6.40
N MET A 66 -7.74 10.23 5.20
CA MET A 66 -7.90 11.01 3.96
C MET A 66 -9.35 11.01 3.43
N LYS A 67 -10.28 10.34 4.11
CA LYS A 67 -11.68 10.14 3.66
C LYS A 67 -11.76 9.66 2.21
N THR A 68 -10.91 8.68 1.87
CA THR A 68 -10.89 8.04 0.54
C THR A 68 -11.61 6.69 0.59
N TYR A 69 -12.19 6.32 -0.54
CA TYR A 69 -13.08 5.17 -0.65
C TYR A 69 -12.78 4.36 -1.90
N TRP A 70 -13.00 3.05 -1.80
CA TRP A 70 -13.07 2.19 -2.96
C TRP A 70 -14.28 2.60 -3.82
N LYS A 71 -14.13 2.55 -5.15
CA LYS A 71 -15.21 2.89 -6.09
C LYS A 71 -16.47 2.04 -5.89
N ARG A 72 -16.29 0.80 -5.47
CA ARG A 72 -17.35 -0.17 -5.17
C ARG A 72 -16.90 -1.11 -4.06
N LYS A 73 -17.82 -1.91 -3.53
CA LYS A 73 -17.48 -3.04 -2.66
C LYS A 73 -16.84 -4.15 -3.51
N TYR A 74 -15.64 -4.58 -3.12
CA TYR A 74 -14.92 -5.66 -3.78
C TYR A 74 -15.06 -6.95 -2.97
N SER A 75 -14.96 -8.10 -3.64
CA SER A 75 -15.04 -9.40 -2.97
C SER A 75 -13.81 -9.64 -2.08
N LEU A 76 -13.96 -10.50 -1.08
CA LEU A 76 -12.86 -10.89 -0.19
C LEU A 76 -11.65 -11.44 -0.95
N LYS A 77 -11.89 -12.23 -2.01
CA LYS A 77 -10.84 -12.75 -2.89
C LYS A 77 -10.01 -11.62 -3.50
N ASN A 78 -10.66 -10.57 -4.00
CA ASN A 78 -9.97 -9.42 -4.58
C ASN A 78 -9.15 -8.67 -3.52
N GLN A 79 -9.72 -8.46 -2.34
CA GLN A 79 -9.03 -7.79 -1.24
C GLN A 79 -7.79 -8.57 -0.75
N LEU A 80 -7.89 -9.90 -0.68
CA LEU A 80 -6.76 -10.77 -0.32
C LEU A 80 -5.65 -10.72 -1.38
N ILE A 81 -5.99 -10.86 -2.66
CA ILE A 81 -5.01 -10.73 -3.76
C ILE A 81 -4.36 -9.36 -3.73
N HIS A 82 -5.16 -8.30 -3.54
CA HIS A 82 -4.68 -6.94 -3.40
C HIS A 82 -3.69 -6.79 -2.25
N THR A 83 -3.99 -7.37 -1.09
CA THR A 83 -3.11 -7.32 0.08
C THR A 83 -1.80 -8.07 -0.15
N ILE A 84 -1.83 -9.26 -0.75
CA ILE A 84 -0.62 -10.01 -1.08
C ILE A 84 0.25 -9.21 -2.05
N LEU A 85 -0.33 -8.74 -3.16
CA LEU A 85 0.40 -7.98 -4.17
C LEU A 85 0.90 -6.63 -3.63
N TYR A 86 0.15 -6.00 -2.74
CA TYR A 86 0.58 -4.75 -2.12
C TYR A 86 1.75 -5.00 -1.16
N THR A 87 1.71 -6.06 -0.35
CA THR A 87 2.83 -6.45 0.52
C THR A 87 4.07 -6.81 -0.29
N ILE A 88 3.94 -7.51 -1.42
CA ILE A 88 5.06 -7.79 -2.33
C ILE A 88 5.59 -6.48 -2.94
N SER A 89 4.71 -5.59 -3.38
CA SER A 89 5.11 -4.27 -3.85
C SER A 89 5.83 -3.48 -2.74
N PHE A 90 5.38 -3.59 -1.50
CA PHE A 90 5.97 -2.90 -0.35
C PHE A 90 7.32 -3.50 0.06
N SER A 91 7.52 -4.81 -0.07
CA SER A 91 8.80 -5.45 0.26
C SER A 91 9.96 -4.96 -0.62
N THR A 92 9.68 -4.31 -1.75
CA THR A 92 10.70 -3.58 -2.54
C THR A 92 11.43 -2.50 -1.73
N LEU A 93 10.79 -1.94 -0.69
CA LEU A 93 11.40 -1.00 0.27
C LEU A 93 12.62 -1.59 0.99
N LEU A 94 12.75 -2.92 1.02
CA LEU A 94 13.85 -3.60 1.70
C LEU A 94 15.07 -3.82 0.83
N PHE A 95 14.94 -3.67 -0.49
CA PHE A 95 16.03 -3.89 -1.44
C PHE A 95 16.59 -2.53 -1.86
N TRP A 96 17.29 -1.89 -0.93
CA TRP A 96 18.04 -0.68 -1.21
C TRP A 96 19.33 -1.09 -1.93
N LEU A 97 19.36 -0.95 -3.25
CA LEU A 97 20.50 -1.39 -4.06
C LEU A 97 21.61 -0.32 -4.11
N TYR A 98 21.24 0.97 -4.26
CA TYR A 98 22.02 2.21 -4.04
C TYR A 98 21.17 3.37 -4.60
N PHE A 99 21.24 4.59 -4.07
CA PHE A 99 20.59 5.74 -4.72
C PHE A 99 21.29 6.07 -6.05
N PRO A 100 20.56 6.34 -7.17
CA PRO A 100 19.11 6.51 -7.29
C PRO A 100 18.32 5.24 -7.64
N PHE A 101 19.00 4.10 -7.81
CA PHE A 101 18.41 2.80 -8.18
C PHE A 101 17.85 2.03 -6.99
N ASP A 102 17.13 2.75 -6.12
CA ASP A 102 16.30 2.11 -5.10
C ASP A 102 15.13 1.41 -5.80
N ILE A 103 15.03 0.09 -5.66
CA ILE A 103 13.99 -0.73 -6.29
C ILE A 103 12.60 -0.23 -5.89
N PHE A 104 12.46 0.31 -4.67
CA PHE A 104 11.23 0.95 -4.22
C PHE A 104 10.87 2.20 -5.03
N LEU A 105 11.83 3.08 -5.26
CA LEU A 105 11.61 4.31 -6.02
C LEU A 105 11.26 3.99 -7.47
N VAL A 106 11.93 3.00 -8.07
CA VAL A 106 11.61 2.52 -9.41
C VAL A 106 10.20 1.96 -9.47
N ASN A 107 9.83 1.11 -8.51
CA ASN A 107 8.49 0.56 -8.40
C ASN A 107 7.43 1.68 -8.25
N ILE A 108 7.66 2.70 -7.43
CA ILE A 108 6.71 3.81 -7.30
C ILE A 108 6.63 4.64 -8.58
N LEU A 109 7.74 5.22 -9.04
CA LEU A 109 7.74 6.23 -10.10
C LEU A 109 7.45 5.66 -11.49
N PHE A 110 7.93 4.46 -11.79
CA PHE A 110 7.83 3.89 -13.14
C PHE A 110 6.79 2.78 -13.26
N ILE A 111 6.31 2.22 -12.14
CA ILE A 111 5.29 1.16 -12.17
C ILE A 111 3.98 1.64 -11.56
N GLN A 112 3.97 2.05 -10.29
CA GLN A 112 2.71 2.35 -9.59
C GLN A 112 2.09 3.68 -10.07
N VAL A 113 2.87 4.76 -10.14
CA VAL A 113 2.36 6.09 -10.53
C VAL A 113 1.78 6.08 -11.95
N PRO A 114 2.46 5.53 -12.98
CA PRO A 114 1.90 5.48 -14.32
C PRO A 114 0.59 4.68 -14.39
N ILE A 115 0.50 3.56 -13.67
CA ILE A 115 -0.73 2.77 -13.64
C ILE A 115 -1.85 3.52 -12.90
N ILE A 116 -1.55 4.29 -11.85
CA ILE A 116 -2.54 5.17 -11.21
C ILE A 116 -3.07 6.20 -12.20
N LEU A 117 -2.19 6.86 -12.95
CA LEU A 117 -2.57 7.86 -13.96
C LEU A 117 -3.41 7.27 -15.09
N LEU A 118 -3.11 6.04 -15.52
CA LEU A 118 -3.79 5.38 -16.64
C LEU A 118 -5.06 4.61 -16.24
N LYS A 119 -5.12 4.04 -15.02
CA LYS A 119 -6.18 3.10 -14.60
C LYS A 119 -6.91 3.50 -13.30
N GLY A 120 -6.50 4.56 -12.62
CA GLY A 120 -7.16 5.07 -11.40
C GLY A 120 -6.90 4.18 -10.18
N THR A 121 -5.92 3.28 -10.29
CA THR A 121 -5.52 2.31 -9.29
C THR A 121 -4.05 1.97 -9.46
N THR A 122 -3.44 1.39 -8.44
CA THR A 122 -2.08 0.86 -8.50
C THR A 122 -2.01 -0.41 -9.35
N LEU A 123 -0.82 -0.88 -9.70
CA LEU A 123 -0.67 -2.15 -10.44
C LEU A 123 -1.26 -3.33 -9.65
N HIS A 124 -0.98 -3.40 -8.35
CA HIS A 124 -1.55 -4.43 -7.48
C HIS A 124 -3.08 -4.32 -7.38
N GLY A 125 -3.64 -3.11 -7.36
CA GLY A 125 -5.09 -2.89 -7.42
C GLY A 125 -5.71 -3.26 -8.77
N TYR A 126 -4.99 -3.03 -9.87
CA TYR A 126 -5.43 -3.45 -11.21
C TYR A 126 -5.50 -4.97 -11.32
N LEU A 127 -4.43 -5.66 -10.92
CA LEU A 127 -4.31 -7.13 -10.95
C LEU A 127 -5.30 -7.82 -10.00
N ALA A 128 -5.64 -7.18 -8.87
CA ALA A 128 -6.63 -7.68 -7.92
C ALA A 128 -8.10 -7.49 -8.35
N GLY A 129 -8.38 -7.33 -9.65
CA GLY A 129 -9.73 -7.16 -10.18
C GLY A 129 -10.19 -5.70 -10.29
N ARG A 130 -9.26 -4.80 -10.65
CA ARG A 130 -9.50 -3.36 -10.88
C ARG A 130 -10.09 -2.66 -9.66
N MET A 131 -9.38 -2.72 -8.55
CA MET A 131 -9.69 -2.04 -7.29
C MET A 131 -9.42 -0.52 -7.39
N VAL A 132 -10.36 0.23 -7.96
CA VAL A 132 -10.22 1.66 -8.24
C VAL A 132 -10.48 2.48 -6.98
N THR A 133 -9.61 3.44 -6.72
CA THR A 133 -9.77 4.44 -5.66
C THR A 133 -9.78 5.85 -6.22
N VAL A 134 -8.97 6.14 -7.23
CA VAL A 134 -8.81 7.49 -7.81
C VAL A 134 -9.77 7.67 -8.98
N LYS A 135 -10.46 8.82 -9.04
CA LYS A 135 -11.18 9.19 -10.25
C LYS A 135 -10.18 9.83 -11.21
N ILE A 136 -9.97 9.24 -12.37
CA ILE A 136 -9.23 9.89 -13.46
C ILE A 136 -10.24 10.81 -14.15
N SER A 137 -10.04 12.12 -14.05
CA SER A 137 -10.68 13.06 -14.97
C SER A 137 -9.99 12.92 -16.32
N VAL A 138 -10.42 11.94 -17.11
CA VAL A 138 -10.13 11.97 -18.54
C VAL A 138 -11.08 13.02 -19.11
N LYS A 139 -10.52 14.18 -19.46
CA LYS A 139 -11.16 15.09 -20.41
C LYS A 139 -11.03 14.50 -21.81
#